data_AF-A0A3S0HNX1-F1
#
_entry.id   AF-A0A3S0HNX1-F1
#
_cell.length_a   1.000
_cell.length_b   1.000
_cell.length_c   1.000
_cell.angle_alpha   90.00
_cell.angle_beta   90.00
_cell.angle_gamma   90.00
#
_symmetry.space_group_name_H-M   'P 1'
#
loop_
_entity.id
_entity.type
_entity.pdbx_description
1 polymer ?
#
loop_
_entity_poly.entity_id
_entity_poly.type
_entity_poly.pdbx_seq_one_letter_code
_entity_poly.pdbx_strand_id
1 'polypeptide(L)'
;MPTPGIYSGSIPKIYAGMGKITRFTDSALHTVRRHFGLDQHALAAWLGLTQPQLSRYESGRRSLPPAAAAALATLEAGLGAEATPAGGAGPPDPAPLLARLRYCRHHARRLQRELAPLEARAIQAARWQAARPAIQAALPPDPGGPEPPDLPPGEARWAAYLTWFRHRWLAQRPGVLTPAQSEGFI
;
A
#
# COMPACT_ATOMS: atom_id res chain seq x y z
N MET A 1 -4.03 46.67 -47.49
CA MET A 1 -2.74 46.73 -46.76
C MET A 1 -2.94 47.57 -45.50
N PRO A 2 -2.94 46.97 -44.30
CA PRO A 2 -2.91 47.72 -43.04
C PRO A 2 -1.50 47.69 -42.41
N THR A 3 -1.13 48.82 -41.82
CA THR A 3 0.14 49.15 -41.15
C THR A 3 0.28 48.49 -39.76
N PRO A 4 1.51 48.19 -39.29
CA PRO A 4 1.75 47.65 -37.95
C PRO A 4 1.82 48.78 -36.90
N GLY A 5 0.90 48.73 -35.93
CA GLY A 5 0.93 49.58 -34.75
C GLY A 5 1.97 49.08 -33.74
N ILE A 6 2.99 49.90 -33.49
CA ILE A 6 4.01 49.71 -32.46
C ILE A 6 3.38 50.03 -31.10
N TYR A 7 3.15 49.01 -30.27
CA TYR A 7 2.81 49.21 -28.85
C TYR A 7 4.09 49.21 -28.00
N SER A 8 4.59 50.43 -27.76
CA SER A 8 5.54 50.73 -26.70
C SER A 8 4.80 50.75 -25.36
N GLY A 9 4.84 49.63 -24.64
CA GLY A 9 4.26 49.47 -23.30
C GLY A 9 5.35 49.48 -22.23
N SER A 10 5.49 50.64 -21.57
CA SER A 10 6.29 50.91 -20.38
C SER A 10 6.25 49.80 -19.32
N ILE A 11 7.42 49.34 -18.86
CA ILE A 11 7.57 48.46 -17.69
C ILE A 11 7.55 49.32 -16.43
N PRO A 12 6.57 49.20 -15.51
CA PRO A 12 6.71 49.78 -14.19
C PRO A 12 7.56 48.85 -13.32
N LYS A 13 8.72 49.37 -12.88
CA LYS A 13 9.40 48.91 -11.67
C LYS A 13 8.55 49.27 -10.43
N ILE A 14 8.75 48.50 -9.37
CA ILE A 14 8.27 48.63 -7.98
C ILE A 14 7.04 47.77 -7.69
N TYR A 15 7.21 46.73 -6.86
CA TYR A 15 6.56 46.62 -5.55
C TYR A 15 7.38 45.68 -4.65
N ALA A 16 8.13 46.29 -3.74
CA ALA A 16 8.52 45.68 -2.48
C ALA A 16 7.29 45.65 -1.55
N GLY A 17 7.09 44.53 -0.85
CA GLY A 17 6.30 44.48 0.39
C GLY A 17 4.79 44.68 0.26
N MET A 18 4.05 43.67 -0.20
CA MET A 18 2.70 43.42 0.33
C MET A 18 2.27 41.99 -0.02
N GLY A 19 1.99 41.20 1.02
CA GLY A 19 1.52 39.83 0.90
C GLY A 19 0.21 39.77 0.13
N LYS A 20 0.28 39.37 -1.14
CA LYS A 20 -0.89 38.96 -1.90
C LYS A 20 -1.29 37.59 -1.36
N ILE A 21 -2.50 37.48 -0.82
CA ILE A 21 -3.21 36.20 -0.71
C ILE A 21 -3.50 35.78 -2.16
N THR A 22 -2.49 35.23 -2.83
CA THR A 22 -2.67 34.55 -4.11
C THR A 22 -3.56 33.36 -3.82
N ARG A 23 -4.73 33.31 -4.48
CA ARG A 23 -5.54 32.11 -4.50
C ARG A 23 -4.62 30.95 -4.91
N PHE A 24 -4.69 29.85 -4.16
CA PHE A 24 -3.84 28.64 -4.26
C PHE A 24 -3.59 28.12 -5.69
N THR A 25 -4.42 28.53 -6.64
CA THR A 25 -4.39 28.17 -8.06
C THR A 25 -3.23 28.79 -8.86
N ASP A 26 -2.52 29.80 -8.34
CA ASP A 26 -1.56 30.61 -9.13
C ASP A 26 -0.09 30.52 -8.65
N SER A 27 0.24 29.52 -7.81
CA SER A 27 1.64 29.26 -7.45
C SER A 27 2.38 28.62 -8.63
N ALA A 28 3.66 28.97 -8.82
CA ALA A 28 4.47 28.38 -9.88
C ALA A 28 4.53 26.84 -9.79
N LEU A 29 4.53 26.29 -8.57
CA LEU A 29 4.39 24.86 -8.29
C LEU A 29 3.09 24.28 -8.88
N HIS A 30 1.96 24.96 -8.69
CA HIS A 30 0.68 24.54 -9.26
C HIS A 30 0.69 24.57 -10.79
N THR A 31 1.27 25.63 -11.38
CA THR A 31 1.41 25.77 -12.83
C THR A 31 2.27 24.66 -13.43
N VAL A 32 3.45 24.40 -12.85
CA VAL A 32 4.33 23.30 -13.24
C VAL A 32 3.60 21.97 -13.14
N ARG A 33 2.96 21.71 -12.00
CA ARG A 33 2.23 20.46 -11.76
C ARG A 33 1.14 20.22 -12.81
N ARG A 34 0.34 21.25 -13.09
CA ARG A 34 -0.75 21.18 -14.08
C ARG A 34 -0.23 20.98 -15.49
N HIS A 35 0.85 21.69 -15.87
CA HIS A 35 1.43 21.60 -17.20
C HIS A 35 1.98 20.20 -17.49
N PHE A 36 2.71 19.60 -16.53
CA PHE A 36 3.30 18.27 -16.70
C PHE A 36 2.38 17.11 -16.30
N GLY A 37 1.14 17.38 -15.88
CA GLY A 37 0.20 16.34 -15.43
C GLY A 37 0.66 15.58 -14.18
N LEU A 38 1.50 16.19 -13.35
CA LEU A 38 2.03 15.57 -12.14
C LEU A 38 0.97 15.63 -11.02
N ASP A 39 0.90 14.60 -10.19
CA ASP A 39 0.23 14.73 -8.89
C ASP A 39 1.17 15.40 -7.87
N GLN A 40 0.63 15.77 -6.71
CA GLN A 40 1.40 16.48 -5.68
C GLN A 40 2.51 15.58 -5.09
N HIS A 41 2.31 14.27 -5.05
CA HIS A 41 3.31 13.34 -4.55
C HIS A 41 4.49 13.19 -5.51
N ALA A 42 4.22 13.11 -6.82
CA ALA A 42 5.21 13.02 -7.88
C ALA A 42 6.09 14.27 -7.93
N LEU A 43 5.49 15.47 -7.85
CA LEU A 43 6.26 16.71 -7.80
C LEU A 43 7.09 16.80 -6.51
N ALA A 44 6.55 16.36 -5.37
CA ALA A 44 7.29 16.35 -4.11
C ALA A 44 8.51 15.42 -4.19
N ALA A 45 8.34 14.20 -4.70
CA ALA A 45 9.42 13.25 -4.89
C ALA A 45 10.52 13.81 -5.83
N TRP A 46 10.12 14.46 -6.92
CA TRP A 46 11.06 15.06 -7.87
C TRP A 46 11.87 16.21 -7.24
N LEU A 47 11.24 17.01 -6.38
CA LEU A 47 11.89 18.11 -5.65
C LEU A 47 12.68 17.65 -4.41
N GLY A 48 12.68 16.35 -4.08
CA GLY A 48 13.28 15.83 -2.85
C GLY A 48 12.56 16.29 -1.58
N LEU A 49 11.24 16.53 -1.67
CA LEU A 49 10.38 16.98 -0.58
C LEU A 49 9.36 15.89 -0.23
N THR A 50 8.82 15.97 0.98
CA THR A 50 7.61 15.21 1.34
C THR A 50 6.36 15.93 0.83
N GLN A 51 5.28 15.19 0.56
CA GLN A 51 4.02 15.77 0.11
C GLN A 51 3.43 16.84 1.07
N PRO A 52 3.49 16.68 2.41
CA PRO A 52 3.07 17.74 3.33
C PRO A 52 3.94 19.00 3.28
N GLN A 53 5.24 18.87 3.02
CA GLN A 53 6.13 20.02 2.83
C GLN A 53 5.76 20.78 1.56
N LEU A 54 5.54 20.06 0.45
CA LEU A 54 5.12 20.67 -0.81
C LEU A 54 3.81 21.44 -0.66
N SER A 55 2.80 20.87 0.01
CA SER A 55 1.53 21.54 0.28
C SER A 55 1.70 22.87 1.03
N ARG A 56 2.62 22.94 1.99
CA ARG A 56 2.93 24.19 2.71
C ARG A 56 3.61 25.22 1.81
N TYR A 57 4.47 24.80 0.89
CA TYR A 57 5.10 25.70 -0.08
C TYR A 57 4.09 26.20 -1.13
N GLU A 58 3.23 25.33 -1.66
CA GLU A 58 2.13 25.71 -2.57
C GLU A 58 1.16 26.70 -1.93
N SER A 59 0.91 26.59 -0.62
CA SER A 59 0.08 27.53 0.13
C SER A 59 0.71 28.91 0.35
N GLY A 60 1.95 29.13 -0.06
CA GLY A 60 2.69 30.37 0.17
C GLY A 60 3.09 30.62 1.62
N ARG A 61 2.83 29.67 2.54
CA ARG A 61 3.17 29.80 3.97
C ARG A 61 4.67 29.73 4.24
N ARG A 62 5.46 29.20 3.30
CA ARG A 62 6.93 29.09 3.38
C ARG A 62 7.57 29.24 2.00
N SER A 63 8.81 29.72 1.98
CA SER A 63 9.66 29.70 0.79
C SER A 63 10.29 28.32 0.56
N LEU A 64 10.47 27.94 -0.71
CA LEU A 64 11.16 26.70 -1.09
C LEU A 64 12.63 26.72 -0.64
N PRO A 65 13.19 25.58 -0.21
CA PRO A 65 14.62 25.48 0.03
C PRO A 65 15.39 25.66 -1.31
N PRO A 66 16.62 26.19 -1.29
CA PRO A 66 17.37 26.53 -2.51
C PRO A 66 17.52 25.38 -3.50
N ALA A 67 17.75 24.16 -3.01
CA ALA A 67 17.87 22.97 -3.87
C ALA A 67 16.56 22.65 -4.61
N ALA A 68 15.41 22.72 -3.92
CA ALA A 68 14.11 22.53 -4.53
C ALA A 68 13.73 23.68 -5.47
N ALA A 69 14.16 24.92 -5.18
CA ALA A 69 13.96 26.05 -6.07
C ALA A 69 14.78 25.89 -7.38
N ALA A 70 16.02 25.43 -7.30
CA ALA A 70 16.86 25.16 -8.48
C ALA A 70 16.29 24.01 -9.33
N ALA A 71 15.81 22.96 -8.67
CA ALA A 71 15.09 21.89 -9.32
C ALA A 71 13.84 22.46 -10.02
N LEU A 72 12.98 23.19 -9.30
CA LEU A 72 11.76 23.78 -9.88
C LEU A 72 12.05 24.65 -11.10
N ALA A 73 13.12 25.46 -11.05
CA ALA A 73 13.55 26.29 -12.18
C ALA A 73 13.86 25.48 -13.45
N THR A 74 14.32 24.23 -13.31
CA THR A 74 14.56 23.33 -14.44
C THR A 74 13.24 22.91 -15.11
N LEU A 75 12.20 22.66 -14.32
CA LEU A 75 10.86 22.37 -14.85
C LEU A 75 10.20 23.62 -15.44
N GLU A 76 10.39 24.77 -14.80
CA GLU A 76 9.88 26.06 -15.29
C GLU A 76 10.49 26.44 -16.64
N ALA A 77 11.78 26.16 -16.85
CA ALA A 77 12.43 26.34 -18.15
C ALA A 77 11.75 25.51 -19.27
N GLY A 78 11.18 24.36 -18.92
CA GLY A 78 10.42 23.51 -19.84
C GLY A 78 9.01 24.03 -20.16
N LEU A 79 8.43 24.93 -19.36
CA LEU A 79 7.09 25.46 -19.59
C LEU A 79 6.98 26.34 -20.85
N GLY A 80 8.08 27.03 -21.18
CA GLY A 80 8.18 27.90 -22.35
C GLY A 80 8.74 27.20 -23.59
N ALA A 81 9.21 25.96 -23.44
CA ALA A 81 9.54 25.13 -24.57
C ALA A 81 8.21 24.69 -25.20
N GLU A 82 7.76 25.40 -26.22
CA GLU A 82 6.80 24.85 -27.16
C GLU A 82 7.31 23.45 -27.50
N ALA A 83 6.50 22.43 -27.23
CA ALA A 83 6.85 21.07 -27.57
C ALA A 83 6.96 21.05 -29.09
N THR A 84 8.16 21.33 -29.62
CA THR A 84 8.52 21.04 -30.99
C THR A 84 8.21 19.55 -31.08
N PRO A 85 7.13 19.14 -31.80
CA PRO A 85 6.79 17.74 -31.87
C PRO A 85 8.06 17.06 -32.32
N ALA A 86 8.58 16.15 -31.50
CA ALA A 86 9.84 15.48 -31.75
C ALA A 86 9.72 14.81 -33.12
N GLY A 87 10.18 15.52 -34.16
CA GLY A 87 10.02 15.11 -35.53
C GLY A 87 10.93 13.92 -35.75
N GLY A 88 10.35 12.75 -35.98
CA GLY A 88 11.06 11.64 -36.61
C GLY A 88 11.04 10.29 -35.90
N ALA A 89 10.52 10.17 -34.68
CA ALA A 89 10.24 8.84 -34.14
C ALA A 89 8.86 8.40 -34.65
N GLY A 90 8.85 7.51 -35.65
CA GLY A 90 7.63 6.81 -36.03
C GLY A 90 6.95 6.17 -34.82
N PRO A 91 5.64 5.83 -34.91
CA PRO A 91 4.94 5.20 -33.80
C PRO A 91 5.78 4.02 -33.27
N PRO A 92 5.99 3.92 -31.95
CA PRO A 92 6.81 2.86 -31.39
C PRO A 92 6.23 1.51 -31.77
N ASP A 93 7.09 0.53 -32.02
CA ASP A 93 6.67 -0.83 -32.29
C ASP A 93 5.72 -1.30 -31.17
N PRO A 94 4.47 -1.70 -31.48
CA PRO A 94 3.52 -2.16 -30.47
C PRO A 94 3.89 -3.53 -29.88
N ALA A 95 4.74 -4.32 -30.53
CA ALA A 95 5.09 -5.67 -30.10
C ALA A 95 5.65 -5.75 -28.66
N PRO A 96 6.67 -4.96 -28.25
CA PRO A 96 7.17 -4.99 -26.87
C PRO A 96 6.13 -4.59 -25.83
N LEU A 97 5.25 -3.62 -26.15
CA LEU A 97 4.19 -3.18 -25.23
C LEU A 97 3.14 -4.27 -25.03
N LEU A 98 2.72 -4.93 -26.11
CA LEU A 98 1.79 -6.05 -26.04
C LEU A 98 2.38 -7.24 -25.29
N ALA A 99 3.68 -7.52 -25.47
CA ALA A 99 4.38 -8.54 -24.70
C ALA A 99 4.38 -8.21 -23.20
N ARG A 100 4.67 -6.96 -22.82
CA ARG A 100 4.62 -6.51 -21.42
C ARG A 100 3.22 -6.61 -20.83
N LEU A 101 2.19 -6.22 -21.59
CA LEU A 101 0.80 -6.36 -21.15
C LEU A 101 0.40 -7.82 -20.91
N ARG A 102 0.80 -8.73 -21.80
CA ARG A 102 0.57 -10.18 -21.64
C ARG A 102 1.27 -10.71 -20.39
N TYR A 103 2.52 -10.30 -20.16
CA TYR A 103 3.26 -10.64 -18.95
C TYR A 103 2.54 -10.18 -17.68
N CYS A 104 2.14 -8.91 -17.60
CA CYS A 104 1.45 -8.36 -16.43
C CYS A 104 0.10 -9.07 -16.18
N ARG A 105 -0.68 -9.33 -17.24
CA ARG A 105 -1.95 -10.07 -17.14
C ARG A 105 -1.74 -11.50 -16.66
N HIS A 106 -0.71 -12.18 -17.16
CA HIS A 106 -0.37 -13.52 -16.71
C HIS A 106 0.02 -13.52 -15.23
N HIS A 107 0.88 -12.59 -14.81
CA HIS A 107 1.33 -12.48 -13.43
C HIS A 107 0.17 -12.17 -12.47
N ALA A 108 -0.74 -11.26 -12.84
CA ALA A 108 -1.94 -10.96 -12.05
C ALA A 108 -2.83 -12.20 -11.84
N ARG A 109 -3.08 -12.97 -12.91
CA ARG A 109 -3.88 -14.21 -12.82
C ARG A 109 -3.20 -15.26 -11.95
N ARG A 110 -1.87 -15.36 -12.00
CA ARG A 110 -1.09 -16.25 -11.14
C ARG A 110 -1.27 -15.88 -9.67
N LEU A 111 -1.08 -14.60 -9.33
CA LEU A 111 -1.25 -14.11 -7.96
C LEU A 111 -2.68 -14.35 -7.44
N GLN A 112 -3.70 -14.15 -8.28
CA GLN A 112 -5.10 -14.46 -7.91
C GLN A 112 -5.30 -15.94 -7.57
N ARG A 113 -4.68 -16.85 -8.32
CA ARG A 113 -4.72 -18.29 -8.03
C ARG A 113 -3.98 -18.64 -6.75
N GLU A 114 -2.86 -17.97 -6.47
CA GLU A 114 -2.09 -18.15 -5.24
C GLU A 114 -2.83 -17.60 -4.00
N LEU A 115 -3.65 -16.55 -4.16
CA LEU A 115 -4.44 -15.95 -3.08
C LEU A 115 -5.63 -16.84 -2.63
N ALA A 116 -6.34 -17.45 -3.59
CA ALA A 116 -7.53 -18.27 -3.31
C ALA A 116 -7.37 -19.34 -2.20
N PRO A 117 -6.29 -20.17 -2.18
CA PRO A 117 -6.11 -21.14 -1.10
C PRO A 117 -5.80 -20.49 0.26
N LEU A 118 -5.18 -19.30 0.29
CA LEU A 118 -4.92 -18.57 1.52
C LEU A 118 -6.22 -18.03 2.13
N GLU A 119 -7.10 -17.49 1.30
CA GLU A 119 -8.44 -17.06 1.73
C GLU A 119 -9.27 -18.23 2.26
N ALA A 120 -9.23 -19.39 1.59
CA ALA A 120 -9.92 -20.59 2.07
C ALA A 120 -9.41 -21.04 3.45
N ARG A 121 -8.08 -21.02 3.67
CA ARG A 121 -7.47 -21.32 4.97
C ARG A 121 -7.87 -20.30 6.03
N ALA A 122 -7.92 -19.01 5.69
CA ALA A 122 -8.35 -17.96 6.61
C ALA A 122 -9.81 -18.14 7.05
N ILE A 123 -10.72 -18.47 6.12
CA ILE A 123 -12.12 -18.79 6.43
C ILE A 123 -12.20 -20.01 7.36
N GLN A 124 -11.44 -21.07 7.08
CA GLN A 124 -11.43 -22.25 7.94
C GLN A 124 -10.90 -21.93 9.34
N ALA A 125 -9.81 -21.16 9.45
CA ALA A 125 -9.28 -20.73 10.73
C ALA A 125 -10.29 -19.89 11.52
N ALA A 126 -11.00 -18.96 10.86
CA ALA A 126 -12.05 -18.17 11.48
C ALA A 126 -13.20 -19.03 12.02
N ARG A 127 -13.62 -20.07 11.28
CA ARG A 127 -14.63 -21.04 11.76
C ARG A 127 -14.16 -21.79 13.01
N TRP A 128 -12.91 -22.25 13.03
CA TRP A 128 -12.32 -22.90 14.21
C TRP A 128 -12.24 -21.96 15.41
N GLN A 129 -11.83 -20.71 15.18
CA GLN A 129 -11.76 -19.70 16.23
C GLN A 129 -13.14 -19.41 16.83
N ALA A 130 -14.17 -19.31 15.99
CA ALA A 130 -15.56 -19.11 16.43
C ALA A 130 -16.11 -20.33 17.19
N ALA A 131 -15.75 -21.55 16.79
CA ALA A 131 -16.17 -22.78 17.47
C ALA A 131 -15.41 -23.05 18.78
N ARG A 132 -14.24 -22.44 18.96
CA ARG A 132 -13.35 -22.66 20.12
C ARG A 132 -14.04 -22.59 21.48
N PRO A 133 -14.81 -21.54 21.85
CA PRO A 133 -15.45 -21.47 23.16
C PRO A 133 -16.46 -22.60 23.39
N ALA A 134 -17.23 -22.98 22.36
CA ALA A 134 -18.18 -24.08 22.46
C ALA A 134 -17.47 -25.42 22.65
N ILE A 135 -16.38 -25.65 21.90
CA ILE A 135 -15.52 -26.84 22.09
C ILE A 135 -14.93 -26.85 23.50
N GLN A 136 -14.44 -25.71 23.99
CA GLN A 136 -13.88 -25.59 25.34
C GLN A 136 -14.93 -25.87 26.43
N ALA A 137 -16.17 -25.40 26.26
CA ALA A 137 -17.27 -25.66 27.20
C ALA A 137 -17.74 -27.12 27.17
N ALA A 138 -17.62 -27.80 26.04
CA ALA A 138 -17.99 -29.21 25.89
C ALA A 138 -16.89 -30.18 26.36
N LEU A 139 -15.64 -29.71 26.49
CA LEU A 139 -14.57 -30.54 27.03
C LEU A 139 -14.84 -30.85 28.50
N PRO A 140 -14.63 -32.10 28.94
CA PRO A 140 -14.67 -32.42 30.36
C PRO A 140 -13.67 -31.53 31.11
N PRO A 141 -13.97 -31.15 32.37
CA PRO A 141 -13.01 -30.40 33.18
C PRO A 141 -11.68 -31.15 33.21
N ASP A 142 -10.57 -30.40 33.26
CA ASP A 142 -9.25 -31.03 33.42
C ASP A 142 -9.37 -31.95 34.65
N PRO A 143 -9.15 -33.25 34.48
CA PRO A 143 -9.35 -34.22 35.56
C PRO A 143 -8.44 -33.99 36.77
N GLY A 144 -7.50 -33.03 36.70
CA GLY A 144 -6.51 -32.80 37.73
C GLY A 144 -5.46 -33.89 37.70
N GLY A 145 -4.22 -33.54 38.06
CA GLY A 145 -3.10 -34.48 38.01
C GLY A 145 -1.76 -33.78 38.05
N PRO A 146 -0.66 -34.54 38.14
CA PRO A 146 0.68 -33.97 38.25
C PRO A 146 0.96 -33.03 37.09
N GLU A 147 1.73 -31.97 37.37
CA GLU A 147 2.24 -31.06 36.35
C GLU A 147 2.90 -31.85 35.22
N PRO A 148 2.91 -31.32 33.98
CA PRO A 148 3.70 -31.92 32.91
C PRO A 148 5.14 -32.13 33.42
N PRO A 149 5.78 -33.26 33.09
CA PRO A 149 7.19 -33.46 33.41
C PRO A 149 8.02 -32.31 32.84
N ASP A 150 9.17 -31.98 33.43
CA ASP A 150 10.05 -30.92 32.95
C ASP A 150 10.32 -31.09 31.44
N LEU A 151 9.64 -30.26 30.64
CA LEU A 151 9.65 -30.35 29.19
C LEU A 151 10.91 -29.66 28.65
N PRO A 152 11.53 -30.18 27.57
CA PRO A 152 12.68 -29.55 26.95
C PRO A 152 12.34 -28.12 26.50
N PRO A 153 13.28 -27.16 26.60
CA PRO A 153 13.05 -25.79 26.16
C PRO A 153 12.89 -25.69 24.63
N GLY A 154 12.30 -24.59 24.16
CA GLY A 154 12.18 -24.27 22.72
C GLY A 154 10.99 -24.94 22.02
N GLU A 155 11.07 -25.08 20.69
CA GLU A 155 9.98 -25.59 19.84
C GLU A 155 9.59 -27.04 20.18
N ALA A 156 10.54 -27.84 20.67
CA ALA A 156 10.29 -29.21 21.12
C ALA A 156 9.32 -29.30 22.32
N ARG A 157 9.21 -28.22 23.11
CA ARG A 157 8.33 -28.16 24.29
C ARG A 157 6.88 -28.43 23.94
N TRP A 158 6.39 -27.85 22.84
CA TRP A 158 4.98 -27.96 22.46
C TRP A 158 4.62 -29.36 21.98
N ALA A 159 5.47 -29.98 21.16
CA ALA A 159 5.28 -31.35 20.71
C ALA A 159 5.31 -32.35 21.88
N ALA A 160 6.24 -32.16 22.83
CA ALA A 160 6.34 -32.98 24.03
C ALA A 160 5.11 -32.79 24.95
N TYR A 161 4.65 -31.56 25.12
CA TYR A 161 3.40 -31.25 25.85
C TYR A 161 2.18 -31.95 25.22
N LEU A 162 2.00 -31.84 23.90
CA LEU A 162 0.88 -32.46 23.20
C LEU A 162 0.90 -33.99 23.32
N THR A 163 2.08 -34.59 23.23
CA THR A 163 2.27 -36.05 23.38
C THR A 163 1.87 -36.49 24.79
N TRP A 164 2.39 -35.81 25.82
CA TRP A 164 2.01 -36.05 27.21
C TRP A 164 0.50 -35.87 27.44
N PHE A 165 -0.08 -34.76 26.98
CA PHE A 165 -1.50 -34.45 27.14
C PHE A 165 -2.39 -35.51 26.48
N ARG A 166 -2.03 -35.94 25.26
CA ARG A 166 -2.73 -37.03 24.55
C ARG A 166 -2.70 -38.34 25.33
N HIS A 167 -1.52 -38.75 25.82
CA HIS A 167 -1.40 -40.00 26.60
C HIS A 167 -2.19 -39.93 27.91
N ARG A 168 -2.14 -38.80 28.61
CA ARG A 168 -2.92 -38.57 29.83
C ARG A 168 -4.43 -38.62 29.56
N TRP A 169 -4.90 -37.92 28.53
CA TRP A 169 -6.33 -37.88 28.19
C TRP A 169 -6.85 -39.26 27.76
N LEU A 170 -6.07 -40.01 26.97
CA LEU A 170 -6.42 -41.37 26.58
C LEU A 170 -6.43 -42.35 27.76
N ALA A 171 -5.48 -42.21 28.70
CA ALA A 171 -5.42 -43.07 29.89
C ALA A 171 -6.62 -42.87 30.84
N GLN A 172 -7.22 -41.68 30.83
CA GLN A 172 -8.36 -41.35 31.69
C GLN A 172 -9.71 -41.42 30.98
N ARG A 173 -9.71 -41.64 29.66
CA ARG A 173 -10.94 -41.86 28.92
C ARG A 173 -11.53 -43.21 29.34
N PRO A 174 -12.80 -43.28 29.78
CA PRO A 174 -13.45 -44.55 30.05
C PRO A 174 -13.43 -45.39 28.76
N GLY A 175 -12.72 -46.52 28.80
CA GLY A 175 -12.55 -47.41 27.65
C GLY A 175 -13.79 -48.26 27.33
N VAL A 176 -14.80 -48.25 28.20
CA VAL A 176 -16.05 -48.96 28.02
C VAL A 176 -17.11 -47.95 27.59
N LEU A 177 -17.49 -47.99 26.31
CA LEU A 177 -18.73 -47.37 25.85
C LEU A 177 -19.88 -48.08 26.55
N THR A 178 -20.79 -47.34 27.18
CA THR A 178 -21.99 -47.97 27.75
C THR A 178 -22.86 -48.53 26.61
N PRO A 179 -23.61 -49.62 26.82
CA PRO A 179 -24.51 -50.19 25.79
C PRO A 179 -25.43 -49.14 25.15
N ALA A 180 -25.93 -48.20 25.97
CA ALA A 180 -26.75 -47.07 25.51
C ALA A 180 -26.02 -46.09 24.56
N GLN A 181 -24.69 -46.00 24.63
CA GLN A 181 -23.88 -45.18 23.71
C GLN A 181 -23.55 -45.92 22.41
N SER A 182 -23.60 -47.26 22.41
CA SER A 182 -23.32 -48.08 21.22
C SER A 182 -24.55 -48.34 20.33
N GLU A 183 -25.76 -48.24 20.86
CA GLU A 183 -27.00 -48.51 20.10
C GLU A 183 -27.39 -47.38 19.12
N GLY A 184 -26.81 -46.19 19.23
CA GLY A 184 -27.14 -45.02 18.39
C GLY A 184 -26.40 -44.91 17.05
N PHE A 185 -25.61 -45.91 16.66
CA PHE A 185 -24.73 -45.87 15.48
C PHE A 185 -24.97 -46.97 14.43
N ILE A 186 -26.09 -47.70 14.51
CA ILE A 186 -26.52 -48.68 13.49
C ILE A 186 -27.61 -48.05 12.62
#